data_AF-E4KQE4-F1
#
_entry.id   AF-E4KQE4-F1
#
_cell.length_a   1.000
_cell.length_b   1.000
_cell.length_c   1.000
_cell.angle_alpha   90.00
_cell.angle_beta   90.00
_cell.angle_gamma   90.00
#
_symmetry.space_group_name_H-M   'P 1'
#
loop_
_entity.id
_entity.type
_entity.pdbx_description
1 polymer ?
#
loop_
_entity_poly.entity_id
_entity_poly.type
_entity_poly.pdbx_seq_one_letter_code
_entity_poly.pdbx_strand_id
1 'polypeptide(L)'
;MSRAQLLTHTINLNHLSPAPVGHCQLLLLIEVAQSHIATDIRTGFPQLMLADRRRLLEYVEDIYLTRTSQIKIDLSSLLSFIEEIKQELPSFVNQLEGIKLQSLSFDFFLDLYDDQASQLTDGEKFDQNHKNI
;
A
#
# COMPACT_ATOMS: atom_id res chain seq x y z
N MET A 1 13.78 1.87 25.70
CA MET A 1 12.34 2.21 25.67
C MET A 1 11.90 2.32 24.23
N SER A 2 10.71 1.83 23.92
CA SER A 2 10.10 1.85 22.59
C SER A 2 8.76 2.59 22.63
N ARG A 3 8.30 3.08 21.48
CA ARG A 3 7.02 3.78 21.30
C ARG A 3 6.29 3.20 20.10
N ALA A 4 4.97 3.04 20.25
CA ALA A 4 4.11 2.74 19.12
C ALA A 4 3.99 3.98 18.21
N GLN A 5 4.03 3.76 16.90
CA GLN A 5 3.87 4.77 15.87
C GLN A 5 2.89 4.23 14.81
N LEU A 6 1.92 5.06 14.44
CA LEU A 6 1.04 4.79 13.32
C LEU A 6 1.59 5.51 12.09
N LEU A 7 1.89 4.76 11.04
CA LEU A 7 2.25 5.30 9.73
C LEU A 7 1.11 5.05 8.77
N THR A 8 0.76 6.09 8.02
CA THR A 8 -0.18 6.01 6.90
C THR A 8 0.56 6.39 5.63
N HIS A 9 0.34 5.63 4.56
CA HIS A 9 0.89 5.88 3.24
C HIS A 9 -0.17 5.67 2.17
N THR A 10 -0.24 6.56 1.20
CA THR A 10 -1.24 6.49 0.12
C THR A 10 -0.51 6.14 -1.17
N ILE A 11 -0.93 5.04 -1.78
CA ILE A 11 -0.40 4.51 -3.04
C ILE A 11 -1.42 4.82 -4.12
N ASN A 12 -1.03 5.60 -5.11
CA ASN A 12 -1.91 5.97 -6.22
C ASN A 12 -1.93 4.83 -7.26
N LEU A 13 -3.12 4.30 -7.52
CA LEU A 13 -3.33 3.23 -8.49
C LEU A 13 -3.46 3.85 -9.87
N ASN A 14 -2.38 3.82 -10.66
CA ASN A 14 -2.29 4.48 -11.95
C ASN A 14 -2.46 3.47 -13.08
N HIS A 15 -3.47 3.65 -13.93
CA HIS A 15 -3.51 2.97 -15.21
C HIS A 15 -2.62 3.70 -16.22
N LEU A 16 -2.35 3.12 -17.39
CA LEU A 16 -1.67 3.78 -18.53
C LEU A 16 -2.38 5.06 -19.06
N SER A 17 -3.40 5.55 -18.35
CA SER A 17 -4.18 6.75 -18.60
C SER A 17 -3.77 7.86 -17.61
N PRO A 18 -3.87 9.15 -17.96
CA PRO A 18 -3.41 10.26 -17.09
C PRO A 18 -4.16 10.43 -15.77
N ALA A 19 -5.23 9.68 -15.51
CA ALA A 19 -5.99 9.73 -14.27
C ALA A 19 -5.77 8.45 -13.43
N PRO A 20 -5.53 8.58 -12.11
CA PRO A 20 -5.53 7.43 -11.21
C PRO A 20 -6.92 6.77 -11.22
N VAL A 21 -6.93 5.44 -11.25
CA VAL A 21 -8.16 4.61 -11.20
C VAL A 21 -8.62 4.43 -9.74
N GLY A 22 -7.77 4.80 -8.79
CA GLY A 22 -8.08 4.82 -7.38
C GLY A 22 -6.82 5.03 -6.55
N HIS A 23 -6.96 4.81 -5.25
CA HIS A 23 -5.86 4.81 -4.31
C HIS A 23 -6.03 3.70 -3.29
N CYS A 24 -4.89 3.27 -2.75
CA CYS A 24 -4.82 2.35 -1.63
C CYS A 24 -4.14 3.05 -0.46
N GLN A 25 -4.70 2.92 0.74
CA GLN A 25 -4.10 3.42 1.96
C GLN A 25 -3.48 2.25 2.72
N LEU A 26 -2.16 2.28 2.89
CA LEU A 26 -1.41 1.39 3.76
C LEU A 26 -1.37 2.00 5.17
N LEU A 27 -1.77 1.21 6.16
CA LEU A 27 -1.63 1.55 7.57
C LEU A 27 -0.67 0.56 8.23
N LEU A 28 0.35 1.10 8.89
CA LEU A 28 1.35 0.35 9.63
C LEU A 28 1.33 0.79 11.08
N LEU A 29 1.09 -0.15 11.99
CA LEU A 29 1.42 0.03 13.40
C LEU A 29 2.79 -0.57 13.64
N ILE A 30 3.74 0.26 14.07
CA ILE A 30 5.10 -0.17 14.35
C ILE A 30 5.49 0.21 15.78
N GLU A 31 6.32 -0.61 16.39
CA GLU A 31 7.01 -0.28 17.62
C GLU A 31 8.44 0.17 17.29
N VAL A 32 8.83 1.33 17.80
CA VAL A 32 10.04 2.05 17.39
C VAL A 32 10.87 2.37 18.62
N ALA A 33 12.16 2.04 18.60
CA ALA A 33 13.09 2.40 19.65
C ALA A 33 13.24 3.92 19.73
N GLN A 34 13.45 4.44 20.94
CA GLN A 34 13.54 5.90 21.18
C GLN A 34 14.63 6.59 20.33
N SER A 35 15.68 5.87 19.93
CA SER A 35 16.75 6.36 19.04
C SER A 35 16.27 6.67 17.61
N HIS A 36 15.14 6.13 17.19
CA HIS A 36 14.52 6.33 15.87
C HIS A 36 13.31 7.26 15.93
N ILE A 37 13.10 7.95 17.06
CA ILE A 37 12.03 8.93 17.24
C ILE A 37 12.62 10.33 17.17
N ALA A 38 12.09 11.16 16.26
CA ALA A 38 12.35 12.58 16.19
C ALA A 38 11.09 13.36 16.61
N THR A 39 11.27 14.48 17.29
CA THR A 39 10.16 15.40 17.59
C THR A 39 9.98 16.35 16.41
N ASP A 40 8.80 16.35 15.81
CA ASP A 40 8.44 17.35 14.82
C ASP A 40 8.41 18.74 15.48
N ILE A 41 9.27 19.65 15.02
CA ILE A 41 9.41 20.98 15.60
C ILE A 41 8.15 21.84 15.47
N ARG A 42 7.27 21.56 14.49
CA ARG A 42 6.08 22.36 14.22
C ARG A 42 4.92 21.94 15.11
N THR A 43 4.86 20.65 15.45
CA THR A 43 3.73 20.07 16.17
C THR A 43 4.08 19.62 17.59
N GLY A 44 5.37 19.50 17.90
CA GLY A 44 5.88 18.95 19.16
C GLY A 44 5.65 17.45 19.31
N PHE A 45 5.08 16.77 18.30
CA PHE A 45 4.75 15.36 18.40
C PHE A 45 5.95 14.46 18.05
N PRO A 46 6.19 13.40 18.84
CA PRO A 46 7.18 12.38 18.53
C PRO A 46 6.73 11.58 17.32
N GLN A 47 7.60 11.48 16.32
CA GLN A 47 7.37 10.76 15.07
C GLN A 47 8.57 9.87 14.73
N LEU A 48 8.35 8.83 13.94
CA LEU A 48 9.45 8.08 13.31
C LEU A 48 10.36 9.04 12.54
N MET A 49 11.68 8.87 12.68
CA MET A 49 12.67 9.62 11.93
C MET A 49 12.39 9.57 10.42
N LEU A 50 12.59 10.71 9.75
CA LEU A 50 12.25 10.85 8.33
C LEU A 50 13.02 9.87 7.43
N ALA A 51 14.26 9.52 7.80
CA ALA A 51 15.06 8.54 7.05
C ALA A 51 14.44 7.13 7.12
N ASP A 52 14.06 6.67 8.32
CA ASP A 52 13.43 5.37 8.51
C ASP A 52 12.05 5.32 7.87
N ARG A 53 11.26 6.40 8.03
CA ARG A 53 9.97 6.55 7.37
C ARG A 53 10.13 6.45 5.86
N ARG A 54 11.06 7.20 5.27
CA ARG A 54 11.30 7.19 3.82
C ARG A 54 11.68 5.78 3.34
N ARG A 55 12.62 5.13 4.02
CA ARG A 55 13.08 3.79 3.67
C ARG A 55 11.94 2.74 3.68
N LEU A 56 11.03 2.82 4.66
CA LEU A 56 9.84 1.96 4.71
C LEU A 56 8.89 2.20 3.54
N LEU A 57 8.61 3.46 3.23
CA LEU A 57 7.62 3.81 2.20
C LEU A 57 8.17 3.60 0.78
N GLU A 58 9.46 3.87 0.57
CA GLU A 58 10.14 3.57 -0.70
C GLU A 58 10.12 2.08 -1.02
N TYR A 59 10.34 1.20 -0.03
CA TYR A 59 10.26 -0.24 -0.24
C TYR A 59 8.88 -0.69 -0.75
N VAL A 60 7.81 -0.11 -0.19
CA VAL A 60 6.43 -0.39 -0.61
C VAL A 60 6.17 0.11 -2.03
N GLU A 61 6.63 1.31 -2.36
CA GLU A 61 6.53 1.89 -3.71
C GLU A 61 7.32 1.09 -4.74
N ASP A 62 8.52 0.60 -4.39
CA ASP A 62 9.35 -0.19 -5.29
C ASP A 62 8.66 -1.51 -5.68
N ILE A 63 8.02 -2.19 -4.71
CA ILE A 63 7.22 -3.39 -4.97
C ILE A 63 6.05 -3.05 -5.90
N TYR A 64 5.33 -1.96 -5.61
CA TYR A 64 4.21 -1.50 -6.44
C TYR A 64 4.64 -1.20 -7.88
N LEU A 65 5.71 -0.42 -8.06
CA LEU A 65 6.24 -0.03 -9.36
C LEU A 65 6.76 -1.23 -10.15
N THR A 66 7.42 -2.20 -9.48
CA THR A 66 7.90 -3.42 -10.13
C THR A 66 6.75 -4.23 -10.74
N ARG A 67 5.57 -4.25 -10.10
CA ARG A 67 4.39 -4.96 -10.59
C ARG A 67 3.60 -4.19 -11.64
N THR A 68 3.42 -2.89 -11.41
CA THR A 68 2.56 -2.06 -12.28
C THR A 68 3.27 -1.53 -13.52
N SER A 69 4.60 -1.46 -13.51
CA SER A 69 5.37 -1.17 -14.73
C SER A 69 5.28 -2.26 -15.79
N GLN A 70 4.78 -3.45 -15.43
CA GLN A 70 4.77 -4.64 -16.29
C GLN A 70 3.37 -5.04 -16.77
N ILE A 71 2.28 -4.54 -16.17
CA ILE A 71 0.92 -5.04 -16.39
C ILE A 71 -0.11 -3.90 -16.32
N LYS A 72 -1.14 -3.96 -17.17
CA LYS A 72 -2.37 -3.15 -17.04
C LYS A 72 -2.99 -3.44 -15.67
N ILE A 73 -3.11 -2.45 -14.79
CA ILE A 73 -3.69 -2.69 -13.44
C ILE A 73 -5.08 -3.29 -13.58
N ASP A 74 -5.24 -4.52 -13.09
CA ASP A 74 -6.50 -5.22 -12.89
C ASP A 74 -6.65 -5.62 -11.41
N LEU A 75 -7.81 -6.14 -11.01
CA LEU A 75 -8.04 -6.55 -9.62
C LEU A 75 -7.07 -7.65 -9.17
N SER A 76 -6.69 -8.56 -10.08
CA SER A 76 -5.77 -9.67 -9.78
C SER A 76 -4.35 -9.18 -9.46
N SER A 77 -3.88 -8.16 -10.18
CA SER A 77 -2.59 -7.49 -9.95
C SER A 77 -2.59 -6.73 -8.63
N LEU A 78 -3.69 -6.06 -8.28
CA LEU A 78 -3.84 -5.38 -6.99
C LEU A 78 -3.81 -6.37 -5.82
N LEU A 79 -4.55 -7.49 -5.92
CA LEU A 79 -4.54 -8.53 -4.90
C LEU A 79 -3.15 -9.16 -4.75
N SER A 80 -2.46 -9.40 -5.87
CA SER A 80 -1.09 -9.94 -5.85
C SER A 80 -0.10 -8.99 -5.18
N PHE A 81 -0.20 -7.68 -5.48
CA PHE A 81 0.59 -6.63 -4.83
C PHE A 81 0.38 -6.61 -3.31
N ILE A 82 -0.87 -6.70 -2.84
CA ILE A 82 -1.19 -6.73 -1.41
C ILE A 82 -0.53 -7.93 -0.72
N GLU A 83 -0.68 -9.12 -1.31
CA GLU A 83 -0.15 -10.35 -0.73
C GLU A 83 1.37 -10.32 -0.68
N GLU A 84 2.03 -9.78 -1.71
CA GLU A 84 3.47 -9.56 -1.71
C GLU A 84 3.90 -8.59 -0.61
N ILE A 85 3.23 -7.44 -0.43
CA ILE A 85 3.53 -6.52 0.68
C ILE A 85 3.35 -7.21 2.03
N LYS A 86 2.25 -7.97 2.22
CA LYS A 86 2.01 -8.70 3.47
C LYS A 86 3.09 -9.73 3.76
N GLN A 87 3.69 -10.34 2.74
CA GLN A 87 4.77 -11.32 2.91
C GLN A 87 6.14 -10.67 3.10
N GLU A 88 6.44 -9.64 2.32
CA GLU A 88 7.78 -9.07 2.25
C GLU A 88 8.03 -7.97 3.28
N LEU A 89 7.04 -7.09 3.52
CA LEU A 89 7.23 -5.95 4.41
C LEU A 89 7.58 -6.33 5.85
N PRO A 90 7.00 -7.40 6.46
CA PRO A 90 7.44 -7.85 7.79
C PRO A 90 8.92 -8.25 7.81
N SER A 91 9.40 -8.94 6.77
CA SER A 91 10.82 -9.33 6.66
C SER A 91 11.71 -8.11 6.54
N PHE A 92 11.33 -7.16 5.69
CA PHE A 92 12.06 -5.91 5.52
C PHE A 92 12.12 -5.09 6.83
N VAL A 93 10.99 -4.94 7.52
CA VAL A 93 10.92 -4.22 8.80
C VAL A 93 11.82 -4.89 9.85
N ASN A 94 11.86 -6.23 9.90
CA ASN A 94 12.73 -6.96 10.83
C ASN A 94 14.24 -6.77 10.57
N GLN A 95 14.63 -6.30 9.38
CA GLN A 95 16.01 -5.92 9.07
C GLN A 95 16.35 -4.50 9.56
N LEU A 96 15.34 -3.69 9.90
CA LEU A 96 15.54 -2.35 10.45
C LEU A 96 15.73 -2.47 11.97
N GLU A 97 16.96 -2.24 12.42
CA GLU A 97 17.26 -2.26 13.85
C GLU A 97 16.37 -1.25 14.60
N GLY A 98 15.81 -1.68 15.73
CA GLY A 98 14.98 -0.82 16.56
C GLY A 98 13.57 -0.57 16.05
N ILE A 99 13.13 -1.21 14.95
CA ILE A 99 11.75 -1.11 14.45
C ILE A 99 11.13 -2.52 14.40
N LYS A 100 9.88 -2.64 14.86
CA LYS A 100 9.11 -3.88 14.79
C LYS A 100 7.72 -3.62 14.22
N LEU A 101 7.29 -4.43 13.27
CA LEU A 101 5.94 -4.39 12.74
C LEU A 101 4.97 -5.06 13.73
N GLN A 102 3.93 -4.34 14.13
CA GLN A 102 2.88 -4.86 15.02
C GLN A 102 1.63 -5.25 14.23
N SER A 103 1.22 -4.39 13.29
CA SER A 103 0.12 -4.70 12.38
C SER A 103 0.29 -3.98 11.04
N LEU A 104 -0.34 -4.56 10.02
CA LEU A 104 -0.38 -4.05 8.66
C LEU A 104 -1.80 -4.22 8.14
N SER A 105 -2.39 -3.15 7.61
CA SER A 105 -3.68 -3.19 6.94
C SER A 105 -3.69 -2.30 5.69
N PHE A 106 -4.63 -2.60 4.80
CA PHE A 106 -4.85 -1.87 3.57
C PHE A 106 -6.31 -1.51 3.44
N ASP A 107 -6.59 -0.25 3.12
CA ASP A 107 -7.91 0.25 2.75
C ASP A 107 -7.91 0.66 1.28
N PHE A 108 -8.91 0.21 0.52
CA PHE A 108 -9.02 0.46 -0.91
C PHE A 108 -10.12 1.46 -1.23
N PHE A 109 -9.77 2.43 -2.06
CA PHE A 109 -10.67 3.46 -2.54
C PHE A 109 -10.54 3.51 -4.07
N LEU A 110 -11.47 2.86 -4.76
CA LEU A 110 -11.48 2.80 -6.22
C LEU A 110 -12.43 3.86 -6.77
N ASP A 111 -11.92 4.74 -7.62
CA ASP A 111 -12.69 5.77 -8.31
C ASP A 111 -13.07 5.23 -9.69
N LEU A 112 -13.95 4.23 -9.71
CA LEU A 112 -14.36 3.56 -10.94
C LEU A 112 -15.45 4.37 -11.63
N TYR A 113 -15.15 4.88 -12.83
CA TYR A 113 -16.18 5.22 -13.81
C TYR A 113 -16.67 3.92 -14.47
N ASP A 114 -17.95 3.84 -14.88
CA ASP A 114 -18.59 2.61 -15.37
C ASP A 114 -17.78 1.85 -16.46
N ASP A 115 -17.11 2.60 -17.35
CA ASP A 115 -16.28 2.05 -18.43
C ASP A 115 -14.92 1.49 -17.96
N GLN A 116 -14.47 1.89 -16.77
CA GLN A 116 -13.22 1.43 -16.15
C GLN A 116 -13.46 0.27 -15.17
N ALA A 117 -14.63 0.23 -14.51
CA ALA A 117 -15.03 -0.89 -13.66
C ALA A 117 -15.03 -2.21 -14.44
N SER A 118 -15.59 -2.18 -15.65
CA SER A 118 -15.64 -3.32 -16.57
C SER A 118 -14.24 -3.87 -16.90
N GLN A 119 -13.25 -2.98 -17.06
CA GLN A 119 -11.87 -3.34 -17.41
C GLN A 119 -11.07 -3.94 -16.24
N LEU A 120 -11.47 -3.66 -14.99
CA LEU A 120 -10.89 -4.28 -13.79
C LEU A 120 -11.50 -5.65 -13.50
N THR A 121 -12.74 -5.90 -13.93
CA THR A 121 -13.48 -7.15 -13.72
C THR A 121 -13.37 -8.15 -14.87
N ASP A 122 -12.92 -7.73 -16.06
CA ASP A 122 -12.83 -8.58 -17.27
C ASP A 122 -11.89 -9.81 -17.14
N GLY A 123 -11.20 -9.99 -16.00
CA GLY A 123 -10.55 -11.26 -15.63
C GLY A 123 -11.53 -12.38 -15.27
N GLU A 124 -12.76 -12.06 -14.93
CA GLU A 124 -13.87 -13.00 -14.81
C GLU A 124 -14.95 -12.56 -15.79
N LYS A 125 -15.06 -13.27 -16.91
CA LYS A 125 -16.32 -13.30 -17.68
C LYS A 125 -17.41 -13.75 -16.72
N PHE A 126 -18.09 -12.80 -16.10
CA PHE A 126 -19.38 -13.05 -15.47
C PHE A 126 -20.28 -13.57 -16.58
N ASP A 127 -20.52 -14.88 -16.52
CA ASP A 127 -21.34 -15.64 -17.44
C ASP A 127 -22.75 -15.07 -17.42
N GLN A 128 -23.01 -14.05 -18.24
CA GLN A 128 -24.35 -13.53 -18.50
C GLN A 128 -25.09 -14.48 -19.44
N ASN A 129 -25.20 -15.75 -19.05
CA ASN A 129 -26.12 -16.72 -19.64
C ASN A 129 -27.48 -16.70 -18.92
N HIS A 130 -27.98 -15.51 -18.59
CA HIS A 130 -29.39 -15.29 -18.26
C HIS A 130 -30.03 -14.33 -19.27
N LYS A 131 -30.00 -14.76 -20.53
CA LYS A 131 -31.04 -14.43 -21.51
C LYS A 131 -31.46 -15.72 -22.17
N ASN A 132 -32.54 -16.32 -21.67
CA ASN A 132 -33.70 -16.74 -22.47
C ASN A 132 -34.61 -17.69 -21.66
N ILE A 133 -35.88 -17.27 -21.57
CA ILE A 133 -37.10 -18.03 -21.23
C ILE A 133 -37.43 -18.14 -19.74
#